data_AF-A0A1Q7ZLL5-F1
#
_entry.id   AF-A0A1Q7ZLL5-F1
#
_cell.length_a   1.000
_cell.length_b   1.000
_cell.length_c   1.000
_cell.angle_alpha   90.00
_cell.angle_beta   90.00
_cell.angle_gamma   90.00
#
_symmetry.space_group_name_H-M   'P 1'
#
loop_
_entity.id
_entity.type
_entity.pdbx_description
1 polymer ?
#
loop_
_entity_poly.entity_id
_entity_poly.type
_entity_poly.pdbx_seq_one_letter_code
_entity_poly.pdbx_strand_id
1 'polypeptide(L)'
;MRVVRLLLSAALGISALVGIQILATDYWLWSAAPTHAYGLVSFVALDLALIFGVWRVTRLAIFGALLTATFQLVAMLGDIIGGQPAGLPAAVFRNYLLADTAYLGLLVTQGLILAIAVGTWALPHLHGHWPGALRMARN
;
A
#
# COMPACT_ATOMS: atom_id res chain seq x y z
N MET A 1 9.53 -11.54 -13.88
CA MET A 1 8.11 -11.25 -13.53
C MET A 1 7.51 -12.19 -12.48
N ARG A 2 7.83 -13.50 -12.44
CA ARG A 2 7.21 -14.42 -11.45
C ARG A 2 7.48 -14.02 -9.99
N VAL A 3 8.73 -13.68 -9.67
CA VAL A 3 9.12 -13.20 -8.33
C VAL A 3 8.35 -11.93 -7.95
N VAL A 4 8.26 -10.96 -8.86
CA VAL A 4 7.50 -9.71 -8.66
C VAL A 4 6.03 -9.99 -8.36
N ARG A 5 5.39 -10.90 -9.11
CA ARG A 5 3.99 -11.29 -8.85
C ARG A 5 3.82 -11.86 -7.46
N LEU A 6 4.72 -12.73 -7.03
CA LEU A 6 4.67 -13.34 -5.69
C LEU A 6 4.88 -12.30 -4.59
N LEU A 7 5.92 -11.46 -4.71
CA LEU A 7 6.21 -10.42 -3.71
C LEU A 7 5.07 -9.41 -3.60
N LEU A 8 4.56 -8.92 -4.74
CA LEU A 8 3.45 -7.97 -4.75
C LEU A 8 2.15 -8.59 -4.23
N SER A 9 1.84 -9.84 -4.61
CA SER A 9 0.67 -10.55 -4.07
C SER A 9 0.78 -10.79 -2.57
N ALA A 10 1.97 -11.12 -2.07
CA ALA A 10 2.22 -11.31 -0.65
C ALA A 10 2.06 -10.00 0.12
N ALA A 11 2.64 -8.90 -0.38
CA ALA A 11 2.53 -7.59 0.26
C ALA A 11 1.07 -7.09 0.30
N LEU A 12 0.35 -7.18 -0.82
CA LEU A 12 -1.09 -6.86 -0.88
C LEU A 12 -1.91 -7.77 0.03
N GLY A 13 -1.59 -9.07 0.08
CA GLY A 13 -2.26 -10.04 0.94
C GLY A 13 -2.06 -9.73 2.43
N ILE A 14 -0.84 -9.39 2.84
CA ILE A 14 -0.54 -8.96 4.21
C ILE A 14 -1.33 -7.69 4.54
N SER A 15 -1.31 -6.68 3.66
CA SER A 15 -2.10 -5.45 3.84
C SER A 15 -3.59 -5.74 4.03
N ALA A 16 -4.18 -6.54 3.14
CA ALA A 16 -5.59 -6.91 3.22
C ALA A 16 -5.92 -7.66 4.51
N LEU A 17 -5.08 -8.61 4.93
CA LEU A 17 -5.30 -9.37 6.17
C LEU A 17 -5.22 -8.48 7.41
N VAL A 18 -4.26 -7.56 7.48
CA VAL A 18 -4.16 -6.60 8.59
C VAL A 18 -5.37 -5.67 8.59
N GLY A 19 -5.80 -5.17 7.44
CA GLY A 19 -7.01 -4.35 7.33
C GLY A 19 -8.27 -5.10 7.79
N ILE A 20 -8.42 -6.37 7.38
CA ILE A 20 -9.53 -7.23 7.84
C ILE A 20 -9.46 -7.43 9.35
N GLN A 21 -8.27 -7.65 9.92
CA GLN A 21 -8.09 -7.80 11.36
C GLN A 21 -8.59 -6.55 12.09
N ILE A 22 -8.13 -5.35 11.69
CA ILE A 22 -8.58 -4.07 12.29
C ILE A 22 -10.10 -3.97 12.20
N LEU A 23 -10.69 -4.19 11.03
CA LEU A 23 -12.14 -4.11 10.82
C LEU A 23 -12.92 -5.11 11.67
N ALA A 24 -12.34 -6.28 11.96
CA ALA A 24 -13.00 -7.32 12.75
C ALA A 24 -12.88 -7.10 14.26
N THR A 25 -11.79 -6.48 14.74
CA THR A 25 -11.49 -6.39 16.18
C THR A 25 -11.62 -5.00 16.77
N ASP A 26 -11.56 -3.95 15.94
CA ASP A 26 -11.55 -2.58 16.43
C ASP A 26 -12.95 -1.95 16.45
N TYR A 27 -13.68 -2.22 17.54
CA TYR A 27 -15.00 -1.62 17.78
C TYR A 27 -14.95 -0.09 18.00
N TRP A 28 -13.81 0.43 18.46
CA TRP A 28 -13.66 1.87 18.68
C TRP A 28 -13.61 2.60 17.34
N LEU A 29 -12.88 2.07 16.35
CA LEU A 29 -12.86 2.61 14.99
C LEU A 29 -14.26 2.71 14.39
N TRP A 30 -15.06 1.66 14.52
CA TRP A 30 -16.43 1.63 13.99
C TRP A 30 -17.37 2.62 14.66
N SER A 31 -17.24 2.82 15.97
CA SER A 31 -18.12 3.70 16.74
C SER A 31 -17.70 5.16 16.66
N ALA A 32 -16.39 5.43 16.67
CA ALA A 32 -15.84 6.77 16.83
C ALA A 32 -15.39 7.39 15.50
N ALA A 33 -15.02 6.57 14.51
CA ALA A 33 -14.62 7.03 13.18
C ALA A 33 -15.21 6.16 12.03
N PRO A 34 -16.55 6.02 11.91
CA PRO A 34 -17.16 5.10 10.95
C PRO A 34 -16.72 5.34 9.50
N THR A 35 -16.55 6.59 9.10
CA THR A 35 -16.10 6.95 7.74
C THR A 35 -14.71 6.40 7.42
N HIS A 36 -13.82 6.32 8.41
CA HIS A 36 -12.47 5.78 8.26
C HIS A 36 -12.50 4.25 8.19
N ALA A 37 -13.40 3.60 8.95
CA ALA A 37 -13.65 2.18 8.82
C ALA A 37 -14.14 1.82 7.40
N TYR A 38 -15.09 2.56 6.83
CA TYR A 38 -15.54 2.35 5.44
C TYR A 38 -14.44 2.63 4.40
N GLY A 39 -13.56 3.61 4.67
CA GLY A 39 -12.36 3.83 3.86
C GLY A 39 -11.44 2.61 3.86
N LEU A 40 -11.17 2.05 5.04
CA LEU A 40 -10.35 0.83 5.20
C LEU A 40 -10.98 -0.39 4.51
N VAL A 41 -12.31 -0.56 4.57
CA VAL A 41 -13.02 -1.61 3.80
C VAL A 41 -12.72 -1.49 2.31
N SER A 42 -12.76 -0.27 1.78
CA SER A 42 -12.50 -0.01 0.37
C SER A 42 -11.05 -0.35 0.00
N PHE A 43 -10.10 -0.02 0.87
CA PHE A 43 -8.68 -0.35 0.69
C PHE A 43 -8.42 -1.86 0.71
N VAL A 44 -9.02 -2.58 1.66
CA VAL A 44 -8.96 -4.06 1.71
C VAL A 44 -9.51 -4.67 0.42
N ALA A 45 -10.66 -4.20 -0.06
CA ALA A 45 -11.27 -4.71 -1.29
C ALA A 45 -10.37 -4.46 -2.51
N LEU A 46 -9.74 -3.29 -2.60
CA LEU A 46 -8.80 -2.95 -3.67
C LEU A 46 -7.55 -3.83 -3.63
N ASP A 47 -6.99 -4.07 -2.44
CA ASP A 47 -5.80 -4.92 -2.29
C ASP A 47 -6.09 -6.36 -2.77
N LEU A 48 -7.24 -6.91 -2.37
CA LEU A 48 -7.70 -8.23 -2.82
C LEU A 48 -7.95 -8.29 -4.34
N ALA A 49 -8.58 -7.25 -4.91
CA ALA A 49 -8.80 -7.15 -6.35
C ALA A 49 -7.46 -7.06 -7.12
N LEU A 50 -6.49 -6.32 -6.59
CA LEU A 50 -5.16 -6.19 -7.18
C LEU A 50 -4.39 -7.51 -7.13
N ILE A 51 -4.52 -8.33 -6.08
CA ILE A 51 -3.94 -9.69 -6.06
C ILE A 51 -4.42 -10.47 -7.28
N PHE A 52 -5.72 -10.51 -7.55
CA PHE A 52 -6.25 -11.18 -8.75
C PHE A 52 -5.70 -10.54 -10.04
N GLY A 53 -5.65 -9.21 -10.09
CA GLY A 53 -5.09 -8.44 -11.21
C GLY A 53 -3.63 -8.78 -11.50
N VAL A 54 -2.80 -8.98 -10.47
CA VAL A 54 -1.36 -9.30 -10.61
C VAL A 54 -1.15 -10.58 -11.43
N TRP A 55 -2.04 -11.57 -11.26
CA TRP A 55 -1.97 -12.86 -11.96
C TRP A 55 -2.60 -12.84 -13.35
N ARG A 56 -3.59 -11.97 -13.60
CA ARG A 56 -4.26 -11.86 -14.91
C ARG A 56 -3.62 -10.83 -15.85
N VAL A 57 -3.34 -9.63 -15.35
CA VAL A 57 -2.94 -8.45 -16.11
C VAL A 57 -1.82 -7.68 -15.40
N THR A 58 -0.69 -8.36 -15.17
CA THR A 58 0.41 -7.91 -14.28
C THR A 58 0.85 -6.45 -14.47
N ARG A 59 1.00 -5.96 -15.72
CA ARG A 59 1.46 -4.58 -15.95
C ARG A 59 0.46 -3.54 -15.45
N LEU A 60 -0.83 -3.74 -15.74
CA LEU A 60 -1.90 -2.87 -15.24
C LEU A 60 -2.03 -2.97 -13.72
N ALA A 61 -1.89 -4.18 -13.16
CA ALA A 61 -1.96 -4.38 -11.72
C ALA A 61 -0.78 -3.75 -10.96
N ILE A 62 0.42 -3.70 -11.53
CA ILE A 62 1.56 -2.98 -10.94
C ILE A 62 1.26 -1.48 -10.89
N PHE A 63 0.74 -0.91 -11.97
CA PHE A 63 0.34 0.50 -11.99
C PHE A 63 -0.83 0.78 -11.02
N GLY A 64 -1.82 -0.10 -10.98
CA GLY A 64 -2.93 -0.04 -10.04
C GLY A 64 -2.47 -0.13 -8.59
N ALA A 65 -1.50 -1.01 -8.28
CA ALA A 65 -0.90 -1.12 -6.96
C ALA A 65 -0.09 0.12 -6.57
N LEU A 66 0.66 0.71 -7.52
CA LEU A 66 1.34 1.98 -7.30
C LEU A 66 0.36 3.09 -6.92
N LEU A 67 -0.70 3.26 -7.71
CA LEU A 67 -1.72 4.28 -7.49
C LEU A 67 -2.45 4.06 -6.16
N THR A 68 -2.90 2.82 -5.94
CA THR A 68 -3.64 2.43 -4.73
C THR A 68 -2.79 2.63 -3.49
N ALA A 69 -1.54 2.14 -3.48
CA ALA A 69 -0.66 2.30 -2.32
C ALA A 69 -0.29 3.76 -2.07
N THR A 70 -0.20 4.60 -3.12
CA THR A 70 -0.02 6.04 -2.97
C THR A 70 -1.23 6.66 -2.25
N PHE A 71 -2.45 6.38 -2.72
CA PHE A 71 -3.66 6.90 -2.09
C PHE A 71 -3.83 6.42 -0.66
N GLN A 72 -3.58 5.13 -0.39
CA GLN A 72 -3.66 4.58 0.96
C GLN A 72 -2.63 5.23 1.90
N LEU A 73 -1.38 5.40 1.44
CA LEU A 73 -0.34 6.05 2.23
C LEU A 73 -0.70 7.52 2.53
N VAL A 74 -1.18 8.26 1.52
CA VAL A 74 -1.60 9.66 1.70
C VAL A 74 -2.80 9.75 2.64
N ALA A 75 -3.78 8.86 2.52
CA ALA A 75 -4.93 8.83 3.42
C ALA A 75 -4.49 8.59 4.88
N MET A 76 -3.65 7.58 5.12
CA MET A 76 -3.13 7.29 6.46
C MET A 76 -2.29 8.45 7.02
N LEU A 77 -1.36 9.01 6.24
CA LEU A 77 -0.61 10.19 6.69
C LEU A 77 -1.52 11.39 6.95
N GLY A 78 -2.57 11.56 6.14
CA GLY A 78 -3.62 12.55 6.35
C GLY A 78 -4.34 12.37 7.69
N ASP A 79 -4.67 11.12 8.03
CA ASP A 79 -5.31 10.78 9.31
C ASP A 79 -4.40 11.15 10.50
N ILE A 80 -3.09 10.90 10.40
CA ILE A 80 -2.12 11.24 11.45
C ILE A 80 -1.97 12.76 11.61
N ILE A 81 -1.91 13.50 10.50
CA ILE A 81 -1.59 14.94 10.50
C ILE A 81 -2.82 15.79 10.85
N GLY A 82 -3.99 15.43 10.32
CA GLY A 82 -5.19 16.25 10.39
C GLY A 82 -6.50 15.48 10.48
N GLY A 83 -6.46 14.16 10.69
CA GLY A 83 -7.65 13.36 10.90
C GLY A 83 -8.42 13.82 12.14
N GLN A 84 -9.69 14.17 11.95
CA GLN A 84 -10.55 14.58 13.05
C GLN A 84 -11.97 14.06 12.82
N PRO A 85 -12.29 12.86 13.33
CA PRO A 85 -13.65 12.34 13.31
C PRO A 85 -14.61 13.29 14.04
N ALA A 86 -15.87 13.33 13.59
CA ALA A 86 -16.88 14.21 14.18
C ALA A 86 -17.07 13.89 15.67
N GLY A 87 -17.01 14.91 16.52
CA GLY A 87 -17.15 14.75 17.98
C GLY A 87 -15.89 14.23 18.69
N LEU A 88 -14.77 14.05 17.99
CA LEU A 88 -13.49 13.66 18.59
C LEU A 88 -12.42 14.75 18.40
N PRO A 89 -11.62 15.05 19.43
CA PRO A 89 -10.42 15.87 19.28
C PRO A 89 -9.38 15.16 18.41
N ALA A 90 -8.75 15.89 17.48
CA ALA A 90 -7.74 15.35 16.57
C ALA A 90 -6.57 14.65 17.31
N ALA A 91 -6.14 15.20 18.45
CA ALA A 91 -5.07 14.61 19.26
C ALA A 91 -5.42 13.21 19.80
N VAL A 92 -6.69 12.97 20.17
CA VAL A 92 -7.14 11.65 20.66
C VAL A 92 -7.11 10.64 19.52
N PHE A 93 -7.63 11.00 18.36
CA PHE A 93 -7.64 10.13 17.19
C PHE A 93 -6.21 9.81 16.72
N ARG A 94 -5.35 10.82 16.63
CA ARG A 94 -3.93 10.63 16.29
C ARG A 94 -3.21 9.71 17.27
N ASN A 95 -3.41 9.89 18.58
CA ASN A 95 -2.78 9.04 19.59
C ASN A 95 -3.28 7.59 19.50
N TYR A 96 -4.56 7.40 19.22
CA TYR A 96 -5.13 6.08 18.93
C TYR A 96 -4.43 5.41 17.73
N LEU A 97 -4.31 6.12 16.60
CA LEU A 97 -3.66 5.58 15.40
C LEU A 97 -2.17 5.26 15.61
N LEU A 98 -1.44 6.13 16.32
CA LEU A 98 -0.01 5.93 16.58
C LEU A 98 0.26 4.84 17.62
N ALA A 99 -0.71 4.51 18.47
CA ALA A 99 -0.62 3.40 19.41
C ALA A 99 -1.04 2.06 18.78
N ASP A 100 -1.76 2.07 17.66
CA ASP A 100 -2.20 0.87 16.98
C ASP A 100 -1.09 0.29 16.08
N THR A 101 -0.53 -0.85 16.50
CA THR A 101 0.48 -1.58 15.75
C THR A 101 -0.02 -2.10 14.40
N ALA A 102 -1.32 -2.41 14.28
CA ALA A 102 -1.89 -2.89 13.03
C ALA A 102 -1.95 -1.75 12.00
N TYR A 103 -2.41 -0.57 12.43
CA TYR A 103 -2.34 0.64 11.63
C TYR A 103 -0.92 0.99 11.18
N LEU A 104 0.07 0.97 12.09
CA LEU A 104 1.47 1.19 11.72
C LEU A 104 1.98 0.11 10.74
N GLY A 105 1.54 -1.13 10.90
CA GLY A 105 1.81 -2.23 9.98
C GLY A 105 1.27 -1.96 8.58
N LEU A 106 0.06 -1.41 8.45
CA LEU A 106 -0.49 -0.98 7.16
C LEU A 106 0.37 0.11 6.52
N LEU A 107 0.77 1.13 7.29
CA LEU A 107 1.62 2.22 6.80
C LEU A 107 2.93 1.70 6.19
N VAL A 108 3.61 0.80 6.91
CA VAL A 108 4.85 0.16 6.45
C VAL A 108 4.59 -0.69 5.20
N THR A 109 3.49 -1.45 5.18
CA THR A 109 3.17 -2.32 4.05
C THR A 109 2.88 -1.53 2.78
N GLN A 110 2.24 -0.35 2.88
CA GLN A 110 2.06 0.53 1.73
C GLN A 110 3.39 1.07 1.20
N GLY A 111 4.31 1.46 2.09
CA GLY A 111 5.67 1.81 1.70
C GLY A 111 6.39 0.68 0.94
N LEU A 112 6.22 -0.56 1.40
CA LEU A 112 6.79 -1.74 0.72
C LEU A 112 6.15 -1.98 -0.65
N ILE A 113 4.82 -1.89 -0.77
CA ILE A 113 4.11 -2.05 -2.04
C ILE A 113 4.58 -0.99 -3.04
N LEU A 114 4.70 0.27 -2.61
CA LEU A 114 5.24 1.36 -3.42
C LEU A 114 6.67 1.07 -3.88
N ALA A 115 7.55 0.64 -2.97
CA ALA A 115 8.93 0.32 -3.30
C ALA A 115 9.03 -0.82 -4.33
N ILE A 116 8.21 -1.86 -4.19
CA ILE A 116 8.13 -2.96 -5.17
C ILE A 116 7.61 -2.42 -6.51
N ALA A 117 6.51 -1.67 -6.52
CA ALA A 117 5.91 -1.17 -7.75
C ALA A 117 6.85 -0.22 -8.51
N VAL A 118 7.44 0.77 -7.81
CA VAL A 118 8.42 1.69 -8.39
C VAL A 118 9.67 0.95 -8.83
N GLY A 119 10.24 0.07 -8.00
CA GLY A 119 11.43 -0.70 -8.35
C GLY A 119 11.23 -1.54 -9.61
N THR A 120 10.07 -2.16 -9.75
CA THR A 120 9.74 -2.97 -10.94
C THR A 120 9.53 -2.14 -12.20
N TRP A 121 9.08 -0.90 -12.05
CA TRP A 121 8.92 0.04 -13.16
C TRP A 121 10.24 0.74 -13.53
N ALA A 122 11.05 1.14 -12.54
CA ALA A 122 12.26 1.94 -12.73
C ALA A 122 13.50 1.11 -13.14
N LEU A 123 13.71 -0.09 -12.58
CA LEU A 123 14.89 -0.91 -12.89
C LEU A 123 15.10 -1.15 -14.40
N PRO A 124 14.07 -1.52 -15.18
CA PRO A 124 14.21 -1.74 -16.62
C PRO A 124 14.66 -0.48 -17.39
N HIS A 125 14.27 0.71 -16.92
CA HIS A 125 14.64 1.98 -17.56
C HIS A 125 16.07 2.39 -17.20
N LEU A 126 16.52 2.13 -15.97
CA LEU A 126 17.88 2.43 -15.52
C LEU A 126 18.94 1.54 -16.20
N HIS A 127 18.62 0.30 -16.53
CA HIS A 127 19.51 -0.60 -17.27
C HIS A 127 19.57 -0.32 -18.79
N GLY A 128 18.66 0.50 -19.32
CA GLY A 128 18.65 0.91 -20.73
C GLY A 128 19.66 2.02 -21.07
N HIS A 129 20.43 2.50 -20.10
CA HIS A 129 21.36 3.63 -20.26
C HIS A 129 22.83 3.26 -20.13
N TRP A 130 23.19 1.97 -20.15
CA TRP A 130 24.58 1.59 -20.38
C TRP A 130 24.94 1.98 -21.83
N PRO A 131 25.86 2.92 -22.06
CA PRO A 131 26.26 3.25 -23.41
C PRO A 131 26.88 1.98 -24.02
N GLY A 132 26.39 1.57 -25.18
CA GLY A 132 27.00 0.50 -25.99
C GLY A 132 28.47 0.75 -26.38
N ALA A 133 29.09 1.83 -25.90
CA ALA A 133 30.47 2.22 -26.13
C ALA A 133 31.52 1.25 -25.54
N LEU A 134 31.16 0.35 -24.62
CA LEU A 134 32.09 -0.64 -24.07
C LEU A 134 32.07 -2.01 -24.80
N ARG A 135 31.34 -2.14 -25.91
CA ARG A 135 31.30 -3.37 -26.71
C ARG A 135 32.38 -3.48 -27.80
N MET A 136 33.24 -2.48 -27.96
CA MET A 136 34.33 -2.50 -28.95
C MET A 136 35.71 -2.47 -28.27
N ALA A 137 36.06 -3.55 -27.57
CA ALA A 137 37.45 -3.79 -27.14
C ALA A 137 37.74 -5.29 -26.91
N ARG A 138 37.14 -6.16 -27.72
CA ARG A 138 37.55 -7.57 -27.81
C ARG A 138 37.44 -8.00 -29.26
N ASN A 139 38.52 -7.77 -30.00
CA ASN A 139 39.03 -8.63 -31.06
C ASN A 139 40.55 -8.45 -31.07
#